data_AF-A0A974XGL5-F1
#
_entry.id   AF-A0A974XGL5-F1
#
_cell.length_a   1.000
_cell.length_b   1.000
_cell.length_c   1.000
_cell.angle_alpha   90.00
_cell.angle_beta   90.00
_cell.angle_gamma   90.00
#
_symmetry.space_group_name_H-M   'P 1'
#
loop_
_entity.id
_entity.type
_entity.pdbx_description
1 polymer ?
#
loop_
_entity_poly.entity_id
_entity_poly.type
_entity_poly.pdbx_seq_one_letter_code
_entity_poly.pdbx_strand_id
1 'polypeptide(L)'
;MDCKNLKILICDDSIISRKKIKDILAKLSCSNLYEAKDGQEAIDMYIKSCPNVVFMDITMPVKTGIEALQEIIKINKKAKVIITSSSITQSHIKAAIDAGAYDFMQKPFVEEQINKIIKRVSEGGE
;
A
#
# COMPACT_ATOMS: atom_id res chain seq x y z
N MET A 1 -6.94 16.12 -11.64
CA MET A 1 -6.79 14.67 -11.42
C MET A 1 -7.58 14.33 -10.17
N ASP A 2 -8.76 13.74 -10.30
CA ASP A 2 -9.68 13.54 -9.18
C ASP A 2 -9.42 12.19 -8.50
N CYS A 3 -8.58 12.16 -7.47
CA CYS A 3 -8.42 10.99 -6.60
C CYS A 3 -9.40 10.98 -5.41
N LYS A 4 -10.39 11.88 -5.36
CA LYS A 4 -11.38 11.97 -4.28
C LYS A 4 -12.10 10.65 -4.01
N ASN A 5 -12.35 9.85 -5.06
CA ASN A 5 -13.06 8.59 -4.95
C ASN A 5 -12.14 7.38 -4.77
N LEU A 6 -10.82 7.53 -4.90
CA LEU A 6 -9.88 6.43 -4.70
C LEU A 6 -9.80 6.07 -3.22
N LYS A 7 -10.15 4.84 -2.91
CA LYS A 7 -9.97 4.23 -1.58
C LYS A 7 -8.55 3.74 -1.45
N ILE A 8 -7.84 4.23 -0.45
CA ILE A 8 -6.41 3.96 -0.24
C ILE A 8 -6.22 3.39 1.15
N LEU A 9 -5.64 2.19 1.24
CA LEU A 9 -5.23 1.59 2.50
C LEU A 9 -3.74 1.82 2.74
N ILE A 10 -3.39 2.27 3.93
CA ILE A 10 -2.01 2.54 4.36
C ILE A 10 -1.71 1.65 5.57
N CYS A 11 -0.81 0.70 5.40
CA CYS A 11 -0.39 -0.23 6.43
C CYS A 11 1.09 -0.06 6.76
N ASP A 12 1.37 0.32 7.99
CA ASP A 12 2.72 0.51 8.53
C ASP A 12 2.60 0.54 10.05
N ASP A 13 3.52 -0.06 10.80
CA ASP A 13 3.49 -0.02 12.27
C ASP A 13 3.87 1.37 12.82
N SER A 14 4.63 2.15 12.04
CA SER A 14 5.01 3.52 12.37
C SER A 14 3.91 4.53 12.03
N ILE A 15 3.39 5.18 13.07
CA ILE A 15 2.44 6.30 12.96
C ILE A 15 3.03 7.42 12.09
N ILE A 16 4.34 7.65 12.17
CA ILE A 16 5.04 8.70 11.41
C ILE A 16 5.02 8.38 9.91
N SER A 17 5.28 7.12 9.54
CA SER A 17 5.19 6.66 8.14
C SER A 17 3.78 6.84 7.59
N ARG A 18 2.76 6.37 8.33
CA ARG A 18 1.36 6.52 7.89
C ARG A 18 0.98 7.99 7.74
N LYS A 19 1.33 8.84 8.71
CA LYS A 19 1.08 10.29 8.63
C LYS A 19 1.75 10.91 7.40
N LYS A 20 3.00 10.55 7.11
CA LYS A 20 3.72 11.08 5.94
C LYS A 20 3.02 10.75 4.62
N ILE A 21 2.56 9.51 4.45
CA ILE A 21 1.79 9.10 3.26
C ILE A 21 0.47 9.88 3.20
N LYS A 22 -0.28 9.95 4.31
CA LYS A 22 -1.54 10.70 4.38
C LYS A 22 -1.37 12.18 4.03
N ASP A 23 -0.34 12.84 4.56
CA ASP A 23 -0.07 14.26 4.28
C ASP A 23 0.21 14.49 2.78
N ILE A 24 0.93 13.57 2.13
CA ILE A 24 1.16 13.62 0.68
C ILE A 24 -0.15 13.37 -0.09
N LEU A 25 -0.93 12.36 0.28
CA LEU A 25 -2.20 12.05 -0.37
C LEU A 25 -3.24 13.17 -0.21
N ALA A 26 -3.23 13.87 0.93
CA ALA A 26 -4.09 15.02 1.18
C ALA A 26 -3.77 16.18 0.22
N LYS A 27 -2.49 16.45 -0.06
CA LYS A 27 -2.09 17.44 -1.08
C LYS A 27 -2.57 17.07 -2.48
N LEU A 28 -2.67 15.77 -2.76
CA LEU A 28 -3.23 15.25 -4.01
C LEU A 28 -4.76 15.26 -4.03
N SER A 29 -5.43 15.74 -2.98
CA SER A 29 -6.89 15.75 -2.81
C SER A 29 -7.54 14.36 -2.67
N CYS A 30 -6.79 13.35 -2.18
CA CYS A 30 -7.34 12.03 -1.89
C CYS A 30 -7.87 11.99 -0.45
N SER A 31 -9.13 11.63 -0.26
CA SER A 31 -9.82 11.70 1.04
C SER A 31 -10.22 10.35 1.64
N ASN A 32 -10.37 9.30 0.83
CA ASN A 32 -10.82 7.99 1.30
C ASN A 32 -9.63 7.15 1.79
N LEU A 33 -9.03 7.57 2.90
CA LEU A 33 -7.84 6.97 3.48
C LEU A 33 -8.21 6.03 4.63
N TYR A 34 -7.69 4.82 4.58
CA TYR A 34 -7.81 3.78 5.61
C TYR A 34 -6.42 3.47 6.16
N GLU A 35 -6.35 3.09 7.42
CA GLU A 35 -5.10 2.77 8.10
C GLU A 35 -5.17 1.37 8.72
N ALA A 36 -4.01 0.71 8.74
CA ALA A 36 -3.76 -0.52 9.49
C ALA A 36 -2.37 -0.41 10.13
N LYS A 37 -2.17 -1.04 11.29
CA LYS A 37 -0.88 -1.00 12.01
C LYS A 37 -0.06 -2.28 11.90
N ASP A 38 -0.64 -3.34 11.34
CA ASP A 38 0.01 -4.64 11.14
C ASP A 38 -0.65 -5.38 9.97
N GLY A 39 -0.04 -6.50 9.55
CA GLY A 39 -0.51 -7.26 8.39
C GLY A 39 -1.90 -7.86 8.56
N GLN A 40 -2.31 -8.21 9.79
CA GLN A 40 -3.65 -8.77 10.02
C GLN A 40 -4.73 -7.69 9.92
N GLU A 41 -4.52 -6.53 10.55
CA GLU A 41 -5.41 -5.38 10.37
C GLU A 41 -5.52 -4.96 8.90
N ALA A 42 -4.43 -5.07 8.13
CA ALA A 42 -4.44 -4.75 6.71
C ALA A 42 -5.35 -5.69 5.91
N ILE A 43 -5.30 -6.99 6.18
CA ILE A 43 -6.19 -7.98 5.53
C ILE A 43 -7.65 -7.69 5.89
N ASP A 44 -7.94 -7.50 7.18
CA ASP A 44 -9.30 -7.23 7.66
C ASP A 44 -9.86 -5.93 7.05
N MET A 45 -9.03 -4.88 7.00
CA MET A 45 -9.40 -3.61 6.40
C MET A 45 -9.54 -3.71 4.88
N TYR A 46 -8.72 -4.53 4.22
CA TYR A 46 -8.83 -4.77 2.78
C TYR A 46 -10.18 -5.37 2.43
N ILE A 47 -10.61 -6.41 3.16
CA ILE A 47 -11.91 -7.07 2.99
C ILE A 47 -13.07 -6.10 3.24
N LYS A 48 -12.98 -5.27 4.28
CA LYS A 48 -14.06 -4.34 4.67
C LYS A 48 -14.20 -3.14 3.74
N SER A 49 -13.07 -2.56 3.32
CA SER A 49 -13.05 -1.28 2.60
C SER A 49 -12.98 -1.43 1.08
N CYS A 50 -12.49 -2.59 0.58
CA CYS A 50 -12.18 -2.86 -0.83
C CYS A 50 -11.37 -1.72 -1.46
N PRO A 51 -10.13 -1.46 -0.98
CA PRO A 51 -9.34 -0.34 -1.44
C PRO A 51 -8.86 -0.54 -2.89
N ASN A 52 -8.74 0.56 -3.63
CA ASN A 52 -8.18 0.54 -4.99
C ASN A 52 -6.67 0.30 -4.98
N VAL A 53 -6.01 0.71 -3.90
CA VAL A 53 -4.56 0.57 -3.73
C VAL A 53 -4.21 0.43 -2.25
N VAL A 54 -3.20 -0.40 -1.97
CA VAL A 54 -2.66 -0.63 -0.63
C VAL A 54 -1.19 -0.25 -0.61
N PHE A 55 -0.77 0.61 0.32
CA PHE A 55 0.63 0.79 0.69
C PHE A 55 0.91 -0.10 1.90
N MET A 56 1.86 -1.03 1.80
CA MET A 56 2.09 -2.08 2.79
C MET A 56 3.56 -2.12 3.20
N ASP A 57 3.89 -1.80 4.45
CA ASP A 57 5.23 -2.05 4.99
C ASP A 57 5.54 -3.54 5.11
N ILE A 58 6.81 -3.93 4.96
CA ILE A 58 7.23 -5.34 5.10
C ILE A 58 7.32 -5.76 6.56
N THR A 59 7.97 -4.94 7.39
CA THR A 59 8.45 -5.33 8.72
C THR A 59 7.49 -4.82 9.77
N MET A 60 6.51 -5.65 10.11
CA MET A 60 5.47 -5.32 11.09
C MET A 60 5.31 -6.46 12.11
N PRO A 61 4.83 -6.16 13.33
CA PRO A 61 4.47 -7.20 14.29
C PRO A 61 3.26 -8.01 13.80
N VAL A 62 3.00 -9.15 14.45
CA VAL A 62 1.87 -10.08 14.19
C VAL A 62 1.95 -10.80 12.84
N LYS A 63 1.98 -10.05 11.74
CA LYS A 63 2.05 -10.57 10.37
C LYS A 63 2.82 -9.60 9.49
N THR A 64 3.78 -10.12 8.75
CA THR A 64 4.61 -9.31 7.84
C THR A 64 3.80 -8.83 6.63
N GLY A 65 4.30 -7.79 5.97
CA GLY A 65 3.67 -7.26 4.75
C GLY A 65 3.63 -8.26 3.60
N ILE A 66 4.61 -9.16 3.50
CA ILE A 66 4.65 -10.20 2.46
C ILE A 66 3.58 -11.27 2.72
N GLU A 67 3.42 -11.69 3.96
CA GLU A 67 2.34 -12.62 4.34
C GLU A 67 0.96 -11.99 4.11
N ALA A 68 0.80 -10.72 4.48
CA ALA A 68 -0.43 -9.97 4.23
C ALA A 68 -0.72 -9.81 2.73
N LEU A 69 0.30 -9.50 1.93
CA LEU A 69 0.22 -9.45 0.47
C LEU A 69 -0.29 -10.76 -0.11
N GLN A 70 0.32 -11.90 0.29
CA GLN A 70 -0.09 -13.22 -0.21
C GLN A 70 -1.56 -13.52 0.07
N GLU A 71 -2.07 -13.14 1.24
CA GLU A 71 -3.49 -13.33 1.58
C GLU A 71 -4.41 -12.39 0.82
N ILE A 72 -4.04 -11.12 0.69
CA ILE A 72 -4.79 -10.15 -0.11
C ILE A 72 -4.89 -10.61 -1.56
N ILE A 73 -3.80 -11.15 -2.14
CA ILE A 73 -3.81 -11.68 -3.51
C ILE A 73 -4.65 -12.95 -3.65
N LYS A 74 -4.69 -13.81 -2.62
CA LYS A 74 -5.61 -14.97 -2.58
C LYS A 74 -7.08 -14.52 -2.57
N ILE A 75 -7.40 -13.45 -1.85
CA ILE A 75 -8.74 -12.86 -1.79
C ILE A 75 -9.10 -12.18 -3.13
N ASN A 76 -8.17 -11.40 -3.68
CA ASN A 76 -8.35 -10.68 -4.94
C ASN A 76 -7.05 -10.68 -5.76
N LYS A 77 -7.04 -11.49 -6.82
CA LYS A 77 -5.89 -11.60 -7.75
C LYS A 77 -5.54 -10.29 -8.47
N LYS A 78 -6.44 -9.31 -8.47
CA LYS A 78 -6.25 -7.98 -9.08
C LYS A 78 -5.93 -6.89 -8.05
N ALA A 79 -5.67 -7.25 -6.80
CA ALA A 79 -5.34 -6.26 -5.77
C ALA A 79 -4.05 -5.51 -6.13
N LYS A 80 -4.08 -4.18 -6.05
CA LYS A 80 -2.92 -3.33 -6.32
C LYS A 80 -2.20 -3.02 -5.00
N VAL A 81 -1.24 -3.87 -4.62
CA VAL A 81 -0.47 -3.73 -3.37
C VAL A 81 0.94 -3.24 -3.66
N ILE A 82 1.31 -2.11 -3.08
CA ILE A 82 2.61 -1.46 -3.19
C ILE A 82 3.37 -1.76 -1.92
N ILE A 83 4.46 -2.51 -2.04
CA ILE A 83 5.31 -2.82 -0.90
C ILE A 83 6.18 -1.61 -0.56
N THR A 84 6.20 -1.22 0.70
CA THR A 84 7.02 -0.14 1.24
C THR A 84 8.06 -0.68 2.20
N SER A 85 9.28 -0.11 2.22
CA SER A 85 10.31 -0.52 3.18
C SER A 85 11.44 0.52 3.28
N SER A 86 12.07 0.61 4.45
CA SER A 86 13.30 1.38 4.67
C SER A 86 14.54 0.70 4.09
N SER A 87 14.53 -0.63 3.98
CA SER A 87 15.64 -1.44 3.51
C SER A 87 15.14 -2.50 2.52
N ILE A 88 15.12 -2.11 1.24
CA ILE A 88 14.78 -3.02 0.16
C ILE A 88 16.04 -3.80 -0.23
N THR A 89 15.99 -5.12 -0.07
CA THR A 89 17.04 -6.05 -0.53
C THR A 89 16.54 -6.79 -1.76
N GLN A 90 17.45 -7.41 -2.55
CA GLN A 90 17.04 -8.25 -3.68
C GLN A 90 16.10 -9.39 -3.25
N SER A 91 16.32 -9.97 -2.06
CA SER A 91 15.46 -11.02 -1.50
C SER A 91 14.05 -10.50 -1.22
N HIS A 92 13.92 -9.30 -0.65
CA HIS A 92 12.62 -8.67 -0.42
C HIS A 92 11.87 -8.40 -1.74
N ILE A 93 12.57 -7.87 -2.74
CA ILE A 93 11.99 -7.61 -4.07
C ILE A 93 11.48 -8.92 -4.69
N LYS A 94 12.31 -9.96 -4.69
CA LYS A 94 11.94 -11.26 -5.26
C LYS A 94 10.71 -11.85 -4.55
N ALA A 95 10.71 -11.87 -3.22
CA ALA A 95 9.59 -12.39 -2.44
C ALA A 95 8.29 -11.61 -2.69
N ALA A 96 8.37 -10.28 -2.82
CA ALA A 96 7.23 -9.42 -3.13
C ALA A 96 6.67 -9.69 -4.54
N ILE A 97 7.54 -9.81 -5.55
CA ILE A 97 7.15 -10.13 -6.93
C ILE A 97 6.48 -11.51 -6.98
N ASP A 98 7.11 -12.52 -6.38
CA ASP A 98 6.59 -13.89 -6.35
C ASP A 98 5.23 -13.97 -5.62
N ALA A 99 5.00 -13.08 -4.65
CA ALA A 99 3.74 -12.95 -3.93
C ALA A 99 2.65 -12.14 -4.66
N GLY A 100 2.97 -11.50 -5.79
CA GLY A 100 2.02 -10.72 -6.61
C GLY A 100 1.94 -9.23 -6.27
N ALA A 101 3.02 -8.64 -5.74
CA ALA A 101 3.09 -7.19 -5.53
C ALA A 101 2.91 -6.42 -6.85
N TYR A 102 2.19 -5.30 -6.78
CA TYR A 102 1.97 -4.41 -7.92
C TYR A 102 3.17 -3.51 -8.18
N ASP A 103 3.80 -3.01 -7.11
CA ASP A 103 5.01 -2.21 -7.18
C ASP A 103 5.73 -2.17 -5.82
N PHE A 104 6.87 -1.48 -5.77
CA PHE A 104 7.65 -1.24 -4.57
C PHE A 104 8.02 0.24 -4.43
N MET A 105 8.13 0.70 -3.19
CA MET A 105 8.51 2.07 -2.84
C MET A 105 9.46 2.08 -1.65
N GLN A 106 10.63 2.67 -1.83
CA GLN A 106 11.59 2.82 -0.75
C GLN A 106 11.28 4.06 0.10
N LYS A 107 11.40 3.94 1.42
CA LYS A 107 11.36 5.09 2.35
C LYS A 107 12.71 5.85 2.27
N PRO A 108 12.72 7.20 2.38
CA PRO A 108 11.61 8.07 2.75
C PRO A 108 10.64 8.38 1.59
N PHE A 109 9.35 8.48 1.91
CA PHE A 109 8.31 8.76 0.92
C PHE A 109 8.38 10.20 0.40
N VAL A 110 8.42 10.33 -0.92
CA VAL A 110 8.36 11.62 -1.62
C VAL A 110 7.10 11.74 -2.47
N GLU A 111 6.63 12.98 -2.63
CA GLU A 111 5.36 13.31 -3.28
C GLU A 111 5.30 12.81 -4.73
N GLU A 112 6.40 12.90 -5.47
CA GLU A 112 6.48 12.46 -6.86
C GLU A 112 6.19 10.95 -7.01
N GLN A 113 6.74 10.11 -6.12
CA GLN A 113 6.56 8.65 -6.18
C GLN A 113 5.12 8.26 -5.91
N ILE A 114 4.50 8.83 -4.87
CA ILE A 114 3.10 8.55 -4.54
C ILE A 114 2.18 9.06 -5.66
N ASN A 115 2.43 10.25 -6.21
CA ASN A 115 1.65 10.78 -7.33
C ASN A 115 1.70 9.85 -8.56
N LYS A 116 2.87 9.29 -8.90
CA LYS A 116 3.01 8.29 -9.98
C LYS A 116 2.20 7.03 -9.73
N ILE A 117 2.13 6.55 -8.48
CA ILE A 117 1.31 5.39 -8.11
C ILE A 117 -0.17 5.72 -8.27
N ILE A 118 -0.61 6.85 -7.71
CA ILE A 118 -2.01 7.29 -7.78
C ILE A 118 -2.46 7.45 -9.24
N LYS A 119 -1.59 8.01 -10.11
CA LYS A 119 -1.84 8.10 -11.56
C LYS A 119 -2.11 6.75 -12.21
N ARG A 120 -1.17 5.81 -12.04
CA ARG A 120 -1.32 4.46 -12.61
C ARG A 120 -2.55 3.73 -12.08
N VAL A 121 -2.88 3.93 -10.81
CA VAL A 121 -4.07 3.30 -10.20
C VAL A 121 -5.35 3.90 -10.75
N SER A 122 -5.43 5.23 -10.92
CA SER A 122 -6.61 5.92 -11.45
C SER A 122 -6.81 5.71 -12.95
N GLU A 123 -5.72 5.64 -13.71
CA GLU A 123 -5.77 5.50 -15.18
C GLU A 123 -5.91 4.04 -15.62
N GLY A 124 -5.31 3.09 -14.88
CA GLY A 124 -5.39 1.65 -15.15
C GLY A 124 -6.67 0.99 -14.64
N GLY A 125 -7.81 1.65 -14.85
CA GLY A 125 -9.16 1.11 -14.64
C GLY A 125 -9.77 0.66 -15.96
N GLU A 126 -9.08 -0.25 -16.65
CA GLU A 126 -9.58 -0.97 -17.83
C GLU A 126 -9.70 -2.47 -17.53
#